data_AF-A0A168HCR9-F1
#
_entry.id   AF-A0A168HCR9-F1
#
_cell.length_a   1.000
_cell.length_b   1.000
_cell.length_c   1.000
_cell.angle_alpha   90.00
_cell.angle_beta   90.00
_cell.angle_gamma   90.00
#
_symmetry.space_group_name_H-M   'P 1'
#
loop_
_entity.id
_entity.type
_entity.pdbx_description
1 polymer ?
#
loop_
_entity_poly.entity_id
_entity_poly.type
_entity_poly.pdbx_seq_one_letter_code
_entity_poly.pdbx_strand_id
1 'polypeptide(L)'
;MNTHKETIAVNFLKRRGSALIVQCLQALSHLDQSRHAINPFAEQSPDIVCHVSDAVTKLVDAIAILSRANAYVTTGKVEESAAITDTKRRIERHINTSCCAISSMSDTSISHLVTESNGRCTESEIRTMAYHLLTEAASISSLIRDEEQEANRKSALHAFSTVASILQRMVGHPVPDSTDTQLCQIVQISMERALEEHERNAAGVCINDDVFGSGYNLSIMLLEAVSAIYTVQTSFNAISPIDGDIENCQRTILGVGEKLQEALAALRGRSLNEVKSLGDANVFSHITGLLADAQSLLEAVDVQLLPHPELHVELLANVRKTLCEAAAICIKQQYAGNPEYSVPVECGCENPQDWNFSSTNVESASPSSVADPRGCYIV
;
A
#
# COMPACT_ATOMS: atom_id res chain seq x y z
N MET A 1 -18.21 29.43 26.32
CA MET A 1 -17.73 30.82 26.42
C MET A 1 -16.23 30.75 26.20
N ASN A 2 -15.71 31.31 25.10
CA ASN A 2 -14.28 31.20 24.79
C ASN A 2 -13.45 32.00 25.79
N THR A 3 -12.28 31.48 26.17
CA THR A 3 -11.34 32.21 27.01
C THR A 3 -10.76 33.42 26.25
N HIS A 4 -10.28 34.46 26.96
CA HIS A 4 -9.68 35.64 26.32
C HIS A 4 -8.53 35.25 25.35
N LYS A 5 -7.75 34.23 25.71
CA LYS A 5 -6.67 33.68 24.86
C LYS A 5 -7.22 33.01 23.59
N GLU A 6 -8.29 32.22 23.70
CA GLU A 6 -8.97 31.64 22.53
C GLU A 6 -9.53 32.72 21.60
N THR A 7 -10.11 33.79 22.13
CA THR A 7 -10.59 34.91 21.30
C THR A 7 -9.46 35.56 20.50
N ILE A 8 -8.28 35.74 21.11
CA ILE A 8 -7.10 36.27 20.42
C ILE A 8 -6.65 35.30 19.32
N ALA A 9 -6.51 34.01 19.63
CA ALA A 9 -6.08 32.99 18.68
C ALA A 9 -7.03 32.86 17.47
N VAL A 10 -8.35 32.83 17.73
CA VAL A 10 -9.38 32.80 16.69
C VAL A 10 -9.28 34.03 15.78
N ASN A 11 -9.15 35.22 16.36
CA ASN A 11 -9.03 36.45 15.57
C ASN A 11 -7.73 36.50 14.76
N PHE A 12 -6.63 35.97 15.30
CA PHE A 12 -5.38 35.83 14.58
C PHE A 12 -5.54 34.89 13.37
N LEU A 13 -6.05 33.68 13.58
CA LEU A 13 -6.23 32.70 12.51
C LEU A 13 -7.16 33.22 11.41
N LYS A 14 -8.29 33.85 11.74
CA LYS A 14 -9.19 34.48 10.75
C LYS A 14 -8.49 35.52 9.88
N ARG A 15 -7.52 36.26 10.44
CA ARG A 15 -6.85 37.38 9.74
C ARG A 15 -5.56 36.99 9.03
N ARG A 16 -4.88 35.93 9.50
CA ARG A 16 -3.49 35.61 9.13
C ARG A 16 -3.27 34.13 8.81
N GLY A 17 -4.19 33.24 9.18
CA GLY A 17 -4.04 31.79 9.04
C GLY A 17 -3.70 31.37 7.62
N SER A 18 -4.53 31.76 6.64
CA SER A 18 -4.28 31.43 5.22
C SER A 18 -2.94 31.98 4.70
N ALA A 19 -2.56 33.20 5.10
CA ALA A 19 -1.28 33.79 4.68
C ALA A 19 -0.08 33.03 5.27
N LEU A 20 -0.19 32.61 6.54
CA LEU A 20 0.85 31.83 7.21
C LEU A 20 0.99 30.43 6.58
N ILE A 21 -0.13 29.77 6.27
CA ILE A 21 -0.14 28.47 5.57
C ILE A 21 0.59 28.58 4.22
N VAL A 22 0.28 29.62 3.44
CA VAL A 22 0.95 29.85 2.15
C VAL A 22 2.45 30.08 2.32
N GLN A 23 2.88 30.84 3.33
CA GLN A 23 4.31 31.05 3.61
C GLN A 23 5.01 29.74 3.98
N CYS A 24 4.38 28.89 4.78
CA CYS A 24 4.93 27.58 5.13
C CYS A 24 5.02 26.66 3.90
N LEU A 25 4.01 26.65 3.02
CA LEU A 25 4.05 25.89 1.76
C LEU A 25 5.11 26.42 0.78
N GLN A 26 5.35 27.73 0.76
CA GLN A 26 6.46 28.32 0.00
C GLN A 26 7.82 27.88 0.56
N ALA A 27 7.97 27.86 1.88
CA ALA A 27 9.18 27.36 2.52
C ALA A 27 9.43 25.88 2.19
N LEU A 28 8.37 25.06 2.19
CA LEU A 28 8.44 23.65 1.77
C LEU A 28 8.93 23.56 0.31
N SER A 29 8.29 24.28 -0.60
CA SER A 29 8.68 24.33 -2.01
C SER A 29 10.15 24.74 -2.22
N HIS A 30 10.64 25.74 -1.47
CA HIS A 30 12.04 26.15 -1.55
C HIS A 30 13.01 25.08 -1.04
N LEU A 31 12.66 24.38 0.05
CA LEU A 31 13.44 23.26 0.57
C LEU A 31 13.51 22.13 -0.47
N ASP A 32 12.37 21.78 -1.08
CA ASP A 32 12.30 20.73 -2.10
C ASP A 32 13.11 21.09 -3.35
N GLN A 33 12.99 22.33 -3.84
CA GLN A 33 13.76 22.82 -4.98
C GLN A 33 15.27 22.76 -4.72
N SER A 34 15.68 23.15 -3.51
CA SER A 34 17.08 23.08 -3.09
C SER A 34 17.55 21.62 -3.06
N ARG A 35 16.69 20.70 -2.62
CA ARG A 35 16.99 19.28 -2.50
C ARG A 35 17.01 18.55 -3.83
N HIS A 36 16.23 18.97 -4.82
CA HIS A 36 16.22 18.33 -6.14
C HIS A 36 17.60 18.34 -6.81
N ALA A 37 18.42 19.36 -6.52
CA ALA A 37 19.79 19.49 -7.01
C ALA A 37 20.83 18.69 -6.19
N ILE A 38 20.45 18.22 -5.00
CA ILE A 38 21.32 17.46 -4.10
C ILE A 38 21.30 15.99 -4.55
N ASN A 39 22.48 15.45 -4.89
CA ASN A 39 22.63 14.01 -5.00
C ASN A 39 22.92 13.46 -3.59
N PRO A 40 21.96 12.75 -2.96
CA PRO A 40 22.12 12.24 -1.60
C PRO A 40 23.31 11.28 -1.44
N PHE A 41 23.78 10.68 -2.54
CA PHE A 41 24.94 9.78 -2.56
C PHE A 41 26.26 10.48 -2.89
N ALA A 42 26.22 11.71 -3.44
CA ALA A 42 27.42 12.50 -3.70
C ALA A 42 27.74 13.50 -2.57
N GLU A 43 26.75 13.81 -1.72
CA GLU A 43 26.91 14.63 -0.52
C GLU A 43 27.97 14.05 0.43
N GLN A 44 28.72 14.93 1.11
CA GLN A 44 29.83 14.52 1.98
C GLN A 44 29.36 13.93 3.32
N SER A 45 28.06 14.02 3.65
CA SER A 45 27.50 13.56 4.93
C SER A 45 26.07 13.01 4.77
N PRO A 46 25.83 11.71 5.05
CA PRO A 46 24.48 11.12 4.98
C PRO A 46 23.48 11.79 5.93
N ASP A 47 23.95 12.34 7.05
CA ASP A 47 23.14 13.08 8.02
C ASP A 47 22.38 14.26 7.43
N ILE A 48 22.87 14.85 6.34
CA ILE A 48 22.21 16.00 5.68
C ILE A 48 20.84 15.57 5.17
N VAL A 49 20.73 14.39 4.57
CA VAL A 49 19.46 13.87 4.04
C VAL A 49 18.47 13.65 5.17
N CYS A 50 18.92 13.01 6.27
CA CYS A 50 18.10 12.77 7.45
C CYS A 50 17.62 14.08 8.09
N HIS A 51 18.52 15.05 8.29
CA HIS A 51 18.18 16.35 8.87
C HIS A 51 17.21 17.16 8.01
N VAL A 52 17.38 17.13 6.68
CA VAL A 52 16.44 17.79 5.77
C VAL A 52 15.07 17.12 5.83
N SER A 53 15.01 15.78 5.79
CA SER A 53 13.76 15.02 5.94
C SER A 53 13.05 15.31 7.26
N ASP A 54 13.79 15.39 8.37
CA ASP A 54 13.23 15.73 9.68
C ASP A 54 12.70 17.17 9.73
N ALA A 55 13.41 18.11 9.09
CA ALA A 55 12.97 19.50 9.00
C ALA A 55 11.69 19.63 8.16
N VAL A 56 11.62 18.93 7.03
CA VAL A 56 10.41 18.87 6.20
C VAL A 56 9.25 18.27 6.97
N THR A 57 9.45 17.14 7.66
CA THR A 57 8.42 16.48 8.48
C THR A 57 7.84 17.45 9.53
N LYS A 58 8.71 18.17 10.27
CA LYS A 58 8.27 19.18 11.25
C LYS A 58 7.52 20.36 10.61
N LEU A 59 7.95 20.81 9.44
CA LEU A 59 7.28 21.88 8.71
C LEU A 59 5.90 21.43 8.22
N VAL A 60 5.79 20.20 7.71
CA VAL A 60 4.53 19.60 7.29
C VAL A 60 3.56 19.46 8.46
N ASP A 61 4.02 18.97 9.61
CA ASP A 61 3.21 18.91 10.84
C ASP A 61 2.68 20.29 11.24
N ALA A 62 3.54 21.32 11.18
CA ALA A 62 3.12 22.70 11.44
C ALA A 62 2.06 23.19 10.45
N ILE A 63 2.22 22.90 9.15
CA ILE A 63 1.21 23.22 8.13
C ILE A 63 -0.10 22.49 8.42
N ALA A 64 -0.04 21.20 8.73
CA ALA A 64 -1.23 20.40 9.03
C ALA A 64 -2.01 20.93 10.23
N ILE A 65 -1.32 21.26 11.32
CA ILE A 65 -1.90 21.86 12.52
C ILE A 65 -2.53 23.22 12.19
N LEU A 66 -1.79 24.10 11.51
CA LEU A 66 -2.27 25.44 11.15
C LEU A 66 -3.49 25.38 10.25
N SER A 67 -3.49 24.49 9.26
CA SER A 67 -4.61 24.34 8.34
C SER A 67 -5.86 23.78 9.02
N ARG A 68 -5.73 22.77 9.89
CA ARG A 68 -6.86 22.27 10.68
C ARG A 68 -7.43 23.35 11.60
N ALA A 69 -6.56 24.09 12.29
CA ALA A 69 -6.98 25.19 13.14
C ALA A 69 -7.67 26.30 12.34
N ASN A 70 -7.15 26.63 11.16
CA ASN A 70 -7.73 27.64 10.27
C ASN A 70 -9.11 27.18 9.75
N ALA A 71 -9.23 25.93 9.29
CA ALA A 71 -10.49 25.33 8.84
C ALA A 71 -11.55 25.33 9.94
N TYR A 72 -11.20 24.87 11.16
CA TYR A 72 -12.11 24.92 12.31
C TYR A 72 -12.66 26.33 12.55
N VAL A 73 -11.80 27.34 12.46
CA VAL A 73 -12.15 28.72 12.75
C VAL A 73 -12.95 29.40 11.62
N THR A 74 -12.80 28.95 10.37
CA THR A 74 -13.47 29.52 9.19
C THR A 74 -14.77 28.81 8.84
N THR A 75 -14.80 27.48 8.89
CA THR A 75 -15.93 26.65 8.44
C THR A 75 -16.66 25.95 9.60
N GLY A 76 -16.03 25.85 10.77
CA GLY A 76 -16.57 25.09 11.90
C GLY A 76 -16.46 23.57 11.75
N LYS A 77 -15.78 23.08 10.70
CA LYS A 77 -15.60 21.65 10.41
C LYS A 77 -14.13 21.30 10.27
N VAL A 78 -13.76 20.12 10.76
CA VAL A 78 -12.40 19.54 10.65
C VAL A 78 -12.45 18.08 10.19
N GLU A 79 -13.65 17.50 10.08
CA GLU A 79 -13.81 16.12 9.62
C GLU A 79 -13.44 16.03 8.15
N GLU A 80 -12.54 15.11 7.84
CA GLU A 80 -12.14 14.79 6.48
C GLU A 80 -13.17 13.85 5.85
N SER A 81 -13.41 13.99 4.55
CA SER A 81 -14.28 13.11 3.79
C SER A 81 -13.73 11.68 3.75
N ALA A 82 -14.62 10.72 3.53
CA ALA A 82 -14.25 9.33 3.32
C ALA A 82 -13.22 9.21 2.17
N ALA A 83 -13.43 9.93 1.07
CA ALA A 83 -12.53 9.97 -0.08
C ALA A 83 -11.09 10.34 0.28
N ILE A 84 -10.91 11.37 1.11
CA ILE A 84 -9.60 11.84 1.55
C ILE A 84 -8.96 10.85 2.51
N THR A 85 -9.76 10.32 3.45
CA THR A 85 -9.30 9.32 4.43
C THR A 85 -8.79 8.06 3.70
N ASP A 86 -9.55 7.58 2.72
CA ASP A 86 -9.21 6.43 1.89
C ASP A 86 -7.96 6.69 1.05
N THR A 87 -7.84 7.87 0.45
CA THR A 87 -6.65 8.27 -0.34
C THR A 87 -5.39 8.26 0.51
N LYS A 88 -5.44 8.83 1.73
CA LYS A 88 -4.30 8.80 2.67
C LYS A 88 -3.94 7.37 3.06
N ARG A 89 -4.94 6.55 3.33
CA ARG A 89 -4.76 5.14 3.70
C ARG A 89 -4.09 4.33 2.58
N ARG A 90 -4.43 4.57 1.32
CA ARG A 90 -3.77 3.94 0.16
C ARG A 90 -2.30 4.37 0.06
N ILE A 91 -2.01 5.67 0.20
CA ILE A 91 -0.64 6.18 0.18
C ILE A 91 0.19 5.59 1.33
N GLU A 92 -0.37 5.55 2.55
CA GLU A 92 0.30 4.96 3.72
C GLU A 92 0.64 3.48 3.50
N ARG A 93 -0.30 2.72 2.94
CA ARG A 93 -0.11 1.32 2.54
C ARG A 93 1.10 1.14 1.60
N HIS A 94 1.25 1.99 0.59
CA HIS A 94 2.38 1.98 -0.32
C HIS A 94 3.71 2.32 0.35
N ILE A 95 3.71 3.30 1.24
CA ILE A 95 4.91 3.71 1.98
C ILE A 95 5.33 2.57 2.91
N ASN A 96 4.40 1.97 3.66
CA ASN A 96 4.67 0.84 4.54
C ASN A 96 5.19 -0.38 3.78
N THR A 97 4.65 -0.65 2.59
CA THR A 97 5.15 -1.71 1.70
C THR A 97 6.61 -1.48 1.31
N SER A 98 6.95 -0.23 0.99
CA SER A 98 8.31 0.18 0.65
C SER A 98 9.24 0.09 1.86
N CYS A 99 8.78 0.49 3.06
CA CYS A 99 9.53 0.34 4.31
C CYS A 99 9.88 -1.12 4.59
N CYS A 100 8.91 -2.03 4.47
CA CYS A 100 9.13 -3.47 4.68
C CYS A 100 10.12 -4.03 3.66
N ALA A 101 10.01 -3.59 2.39
CA ALA A 101 10.89 -4.07 1.33
C ALA A 101 12.34 -3.63 1.55
N ILE A 102 12.56 -2.35 1.83
CA ILE A 102 13.90 -1.79 2.11
C ILE A 102 14.53 -2.43 3.34
N SER A 103 13.74 -2.69 4.39
CA SER A 103 14.21 -3.35 5.60
C SER A 103 14.62 -4.80 5.35
N SER A 104 14.03 -5.44 4.34
CA SER A 104 14.28 -6.84 3.99
C SER A 104 15.41 -7.02 2.97
N MET A 105 15.89 -5.95 2.32
CA MET A 105 16.96 -6.01 1.33
C MET A 105 18.30 -6.37 1.95
N SER A 106 19.05 -7.26 1.28
CA SER A 106 20.40 -7.62 1.70
C SER A 106 21.39 -6.45 1.54
N ASP A 107 22.46 -6.44 2.34
CA ASP A 107 23.56 -5.47 2.21
C ASP A 107 24.15 -5.49 0.79
N THR A 108 24.25 -6.67 0.16
CA THR A 108 24.75 -6.85 -1.21
C THR A 108 23.98 -5.99 -2.22
N SER A 109 22.67 -5.84 -2.04
CA SER A 109 21.84 -5.08 -2.99
C SER A 109 21.92 -3.58 -2.79
N ILE A 110 22.35 -3.13 -1.62
CA ILE A 110 22.60 -1.72 -1.31
C ILE A 110 24.08 -1.35 -1.53
N SER A 111 24.98 -2.34 -1.64
CA SER A 111 26.43 -2.13 -1.84
C SER A 111 26.80 -1.31 -3.07
N HIS A 112 25.96 -1.32 -4.12
CA HIS A 112 26.18 -0.49 -5.30
C HIS A 112 26.10 1.01 -4.95
N LEU A 113 25.20 1.39 -4.04
CA LEU A 113 25.09 2.75 -3.53
C LEU A 113 26.25 3.13 -2.61
N VAL A 114 26.76 2.18 -1.83
CA VAL A 114 28.00 2.37 -1.08
C VAL A 114 29.14 2.72 -2.04
N THR A 115 29.21 2.01 -3.17
CA THR A 115 30.19 2.29 -4.23
C THR A 115 29.95 3.65 -4.88
N GLU A 116 28.70 4.03 -5.18
CA GLU A 116 28.35 5.34 -5.72
C GLU A 116 28.74 6.48 -4.76
N SER A 117 28.63 6.23 -3.45
CA SER A 117 29.09 7.15 -2.41
C SER A 117 30.62 7.18 -2.25
N ASN A 118 31.39 6.43 -3.04
CA ASN A 118 32.83 6.20 -2.86
C ASN A 118 33.19 5.65 -1.47
N GLY A 119 32.35 4.76 -0.93
CA GLY A 119 32.53 4.14 0.39
C GLY A 119 32.30 5.08 1.58
N ARG A 120 31.62 6.21 1.36
CA ARG A 120 31.37 7.22 2.41
C ARG A 120 30.14 6.91 3.26
N CYS A 121 29.18 6.18 2.71
CA CYS A 121 28.00 5.72 3.44
C CYS A 121 28.09 4.20 3.59
N THR A 122 27.71 3.71 4.76
CA THR A 122 27.46 2.29 5.02
C THR A 122 26.06 1.89 4.55
N GLU A 123 25.83 0.60 4.36
CA GLU A 123 24.53 0.04 4.03
C GLU A 123 23.46 0.39 5.09
N SER A 124 23.85 0.43 6.37
CA SER A 124 22.99 0.84 7.47
C SER A 124 22.59 2.31 7.40
N GLU A 125 23.52 3.21 7.06
CA GLU A 125 23.24 4.63 6.87
C GLU A 125 22.32 4.86 5.68
N ILE A 126 22.52 4.11 4.58
CA ILE A 126 21.65 4.17 3.41
C ILE A 126 20.21 3.74 3.76
N ARG A 127 20.03 2.64 4.51
CA ARG A 127 18.69 2.25 5.00
C ARG A 127 18.08 3.31 5.91
N THR A 128 18.88 3.93 6.76
CA THR A 128 18.44 5.02 7.64
C THR A 128 17.94 6.21 6.82
N MET A 129 18.70 6.64 5.81
CA MET A 129 18.28 7.71 4.89
C MET A 129 16.95 7.36 4.19
N ALA A 130 16.81 6.13 3.71
CA ALA A 130 15.59 5.66 3.08
C ALA A 130 14.38 5.69 4.03
N TYR A 131 14.58 5.33 5.30
CA TYR A 131 13.54 5.41 6.32
C TYR A 131 13.10 6.85 6.62
N HIS A 132 14.04 7.80 6.73
CA HIS A 132 13.72 9.22 6.89
C HIS A 132 12.93 9.77 5.69
N LEU A 133 13.31 9.37 4.47
CA LEU A 133 12.57 9.72 3.24
C LEU A 133 11.14 9.14 3.23
N LEU A 134 10.95 7.89 3.64
CA LEU A 134 9.62 7.27 3.72
C LEU A 134 8.75 7.93 4.79
N THR A 135 9.34 8.28 5.93
CA THR A 135 8.66 9.03 7.00
C THR A 135 8.23 10.41 6.53
N GLU A 136 9.09 11.10 5.78
CA GLU A 136 8.78 12.36 5.14
C GLU A 136 7.64 12.23 4.12
N ALA A 137 7.68 11.20 3.25
CA ALA A 137 6.61 10.91 2.30
C ALA A 137 5.25 10.69 3.01
N ALA A 138 5.25 9.99 4.15
CA ALA A 138 4.06 9.76 4.95
C ALA A 138 3.55 11.07 5.55
N SER A 139 4.45 11.90 6.10
CA SER A 139 4.11 13.21 6.64
C SER A 139 3.51 14.12 5.57
N ILE A 140 4.12 14.23 4.38
CA ILE A 140 3.60 15.05 3.26
C ILE A 140 2.17 14.66 2.88
N SER A 141 1.83 13.37 2.98
CA SER A 141 0.48 12.87 2.68
C SER A 141 -0.59 13.41 3.65
N SER A 142 -0.20 13.89 4.83
CA SER A 142 -1.10 14.58 5.77
C SER A 142 -1.60 15.94 5.26
N LEU A 143 -0.94 16.52 4.25
CA LEU A 143 -1.34 17.78 3.62
C LEU A 143 -2.53 17.64 2.66
N ILE A 144 -2.88 16.40 2.26
CA ILE A 144 -4.07 16.10 1.48
C ILE A 144 -5.31 16.36 2.35
N ARG A 145 -6.21 17.24 1.93
CA ARG A 145 -7.41 17.62 2.69
C ARG A 145 -8.56 18.01 1.77
N ASP A 146 -9.77 18.01 2.32
CA ASP A 146 -10.93 18.56 1.63
C ASP A 146 -10.79 20.07 1.40
N GLU A 147 -11.34 20.53 0.27
CA GLU A 147 -11.39 21.94 -0.11
C GLU A 147 -10.00 22.63 -0.18
N GLU A 148 -8.93 21.84 -0.19
CA GLU A 148 -7.56 22.35 -0.28
C GLU A 148 -7.34 23.02 -1.64
N GLN A 149 -6.77 24.22 -1.61
CA GLN A 149 -6.53 25.00 -2.82
C GLN A 149 -5.61 24.25 -3.78
N GLU A 150 -5.88 24.35 -5.08
CA GLU A 150 -5.10 23.66 -6.12
C GLU A 150 -3.59 23.94 -6.01
N ALA A 151 -3.21 25.19 -5.72
CA ALA A 151 -1.82 25.56 -5.51
C ALA A 151 -1.17 24.76 -4.36
N ASN A 152 -1.88 24.60 -3.25
CA ASN A 152 -1.40 23.86 -2.07
C ASN A 152 -1.30 22.36 -2.37
N ARG A 153 -2.29 21.79 -3.09
CA ARG A 153 -2.25 20.40 -3.54
C ARG A 153 -1.06 20.13 -4.46
N LYS A 154 -0.76 21.05 -5.39
CA LYS A 154 0.43 20.97 -6.26
C LYS A 154 1.74 21.11 -5.50
N SER A 155 1.80 21.95 -4.46
CA SER A 155 2.98 22.04 -3.60
C SER A 155 3.27 20.72 -2.87
N ALA A 156 2.23 20.07 -2.31
CA ALA A 156 2.38 18.76 -1.68
C ALA A 156 2.84 17.67 -2.67
N LEU A 157 2.25 17.64 -3.88
CA LEU A 157 2.68 16.73 -4.95
C LEU A 157 4.16 16.95 -5.33
N HIS A 158 4.60 18.19 -5.45
CA HIS A 158 6.00 18.49 -5.79
C HIS A 158 6.97 17.99 -4.71
N ALA A 159 6.63 18.22 -3.44
CA ALA A 159 7.40 17.70 -2.30
C ALA A 159 7.48 16.17 -2.36
N PHE A 160 6.33 15.51 -2.52
CA PHE A 160 6.24 14.06 -2.60
C PHE A 160 7.06 13.49 -3.78
N SER A 161 6.93 14.09 -4.96
CA SER A 161 7.66 13.68 -6.16
C SER A 161 9.18 13.75 -5.97
N THR A 162 9.67 14.77 -5.27
CA THR A 162 11.10 14.89 -4.95
C THR A 162 11.57 13.70 -4.10
N VAL A 163 10.86 13.39 -3.03
CA VAL A 163 11.15 12.24 -2.15
C VAL A 163 11.07 10.91 -2.90
N ALA A 164 10.00 10.69 -3.67
CA ALA A 164 9.82 9.48 -4.47
C ALA A 164 10.96 9.30 -5.49
N SER A 165 11.38 10.39 -6.16
CA SER A 165 12.49 10.34 -7.11
C SER A 165 13.83 9.98 -6.47
N ILE A 166 14.06 10.41 -5.23
CA ILE A 166 15.25 10.04 -4.48
C ILE A 166 15.18 8.56 -4.13
N LEU A 167 14.08 8.10 -3.52
CA LEU A 167 13.86 6.69 -3.15
C LEU A 167 14.03 5.75 -4.35
N GLN A 168 13.48 6.11 -5.51
CA GLN A 168 13.61 5.33 -6.74
C GLN A 168 15.06 5.22 -7.22
N ARG A 169 15.88 6.27 -7.06
CA ARG A 169 17.32 6.20 -7.34
C ARG A 169 18.05 5.28 -6.36
N MET A 170 17.61 5.22 -5.10
CA MET A 170 18.24 4.35 -4.09
C MET A 170 18.08 2.86 -4.42
N VAL A 171 17.00 2.47 -5.10
CA VAL A 171 16.73 1.07 -5.46
C VAL A 171 17.17 0.71 -6.89
N GLY A 172 18.18 1.42 -7.42
CA GLY A 172 18.58 1.40 -8.83
C GLY A 172 19.32 0.14 -9.33
N HIS A 173 18.85 -0.39 -10.46
CA HIS A 173 19.38 -1.46 -11.33
C HIS A 173 19.37 -2.90 -10.76
N PRO A 174 18.18 -3.54 -10.73
CA PRO A 174 18.06 -4.94 -10.35
C PRO A 174 18.90 -5.89 -11.22
N VAL A 175 19.66 -6.77 -10.58
CA VAL A 175 20.32 -7.93 -11.23
C VAL A 175 19.23 -8.95 -11.59
N PRO A 176 19.21 -9.54 -12.80
CA PRO A 176 18.19 -10.53 -13.16
C PRO A 176 18.10 -11.67 -12.14
N ASP A 177 16.86 -12.02 -11.74
CA ASP A 177 16.48 -13.23 -11.00
C ASP A 177 16.97 -13.38 -9.53
N SER A 178 17.10 -12.28 -8.78
CA SER A 178 17.34 -12.32 -7.32
C SER A 178 16.12 -11.88 -6.49
N THR A 179 16.03 -12.35 -5.25
CA THR A 179 15.04 -11.88 -4.25
C THR A 179 15.11 -10.37 -4.04
N ASP A 180 16.33 -9.82 -3.95
CA ASP A 180 16.49 -8.39 -3.76
C ASP A 180 16.01 -7.57 -4.98
N THR A 181 16.12 -8.12 -6.19
CA THR A 181 15.52 -7.52 -7.39
C THR A 181 14.01 -7.40 -7.29
N GLN A 182 13.34 -8.40 -6.70
CA GLN A 182 11.91 -8.32 -6.45
C GLN A 182 11.59 -7.25 -5.40
N LEU A 183 12.39 -7.14 -4.33
CA LEU A 183 12.24 -6.10 -3.31
C LEU A 183 12.45 -4.69 -3.88
N CYS A 184 13.45 -4.48 -4.74
CA CYS A 184 13.64 -3.21 -5.46
C CYS A 184 12.44 -2.87 -6.33
N GLN A 185 11.89 -3.85 -7.07
CA GLN A 185 10.67 -3.66 -7.87
C GLN A 185 9.46 -3.31 -6.99
N ILE A 186 9.31 -3.95 -5.83
CA ILE A 186 8.25 -3.63 -4.86
C ILE A 186 8.34 -2.16 -4.44
N VAL A 187 9.52 -1.66 -4.10
CA VAL A 187 9.73 -0.25 -3.73
C VAL A 187 9.39 0.68 -4.89
N GLN A 188 9.90 0.40 -6.09
CA GLN A 188 9.64 1.22 -7.28
C GLN A 188 8.15 1.34 -7.58
N ILE A 189 7.45 0.20 -7.66
CA ILE A 189 6.02 0.14 -7.95
C ILE A 189 5.21 0.82 -6.84
N SER A 190 5.54 0.55 -5.57
CA SER A 190 4.79 1.12 -4.45
C SER A 190 4.92 2.65 -4.40
N MET A 191 6.12 3.19 -4.59
CA MET A 191 6.33 4.64 -4.61
C MET A 191 5.71 5.31 -5.84
N GLU A 192 5.71 4.64 -7.00
CA GLU A 192 5.00 5.12 -8.20
C GLU A 192 3.49 5.18 -7.96
N ARG A 193 2.89 4.16 -7.34
CA ARG A 193 1.47 4.15 -7.00
C ARG A 193 1.09 5.21 -5.99
N ALA A 194 1.93 5.44 -4.97
CA ALA A 194 1.73 6.52 -4.03
C ALA A 194 1.79 7.90 -4.71
N LEU A 195 2.71 8.09 -5.68
CA LEU A 195 2.79 9.30 -6.47
C LEU A 195 1.54 9.52 -7.32
N GLU A 196 1.03 8.47 -7.98
CA GLU A 196 -0.23 8.55 -8.75
C GLU A 196 -1.42 9.00 -7.89
N GLU A 197 -1.52 8.56 -6.63
CA GLU A 197 -2.56 9.06 -5.70
C GLU A 197 -2.40 10.57 -5.42
N HIS A 198 -1.18 11.03 -5.22
CA HIS A 198 -0.88 12.47 -5.08
C HIS A 198 -1.22 13.26 -6.35
N GLU A 199 -0.94 12.71 -7.53
CA GLU A 199 -1.26 13.33 -8.83
C GLU A 199 -2.78 13.47 -9.02
N ARG A 200 -3.55 12.41 -8.71
CA ARG A 200 -5.02 12.44 -8.76
C ARG A 200 -5.57 13.49 -7.79
N ASN A 201 -5.06 13.52 -6.56
CA ASN A 201 -5.44 14.54 -5.59
C ASN A 201 -5.11 15.95 -6.09
N ALA A 202 -3.94 16.17 -6.69
CA ALA A 202 -3.56 17.47 -7.27
C ALA A 202 -4.47 17.88 -8.45
N ALA A 203 -5.00 16.92 -9.20
CA ALA A 203 -6.02 17.15 -10.24
C ALA A 203 -7.43 17.39 -9.66
N GLY A 204 -7.64 17.18 -8.36
CA GLY A 204 -8.94 17.37 -7.69
C GLY A 204 -9.82 16.13 -7.76
N VAL A 205 -9.22 14.97 -8.03
CA VAL A 205 -9.88 13.67 -8.13
C VAL A 205 -9.47 12.87 -6.90
N CYS A 206 -10.41 12.60 -6.00
CA CYS A 206 -10.23 11.66 -4.90
C CYS A 206 -11.10 10.44 -5.15
N ILE A 207 -10.55 9.25 -4.91
CA ILE A 207 -11.25 7.98 -5.11
C ILE A 207 -11.68 7.44 -3.75
N ASN A 208 -12.97 7.17 -3.67
CA ASN A 208 -13.65 6.46 -2.58
C ASN A 208 -13.37 4.96 -2.67
N ASP A 209 -13.01 4.30 -1.57
CA ASP A 209 -12.82 2.83 -1.55
C ASP A 209 -14.14 2.07 -1.69
N ASP A 210 -15.27 2.71 -1.38
CA ASP A 210 -16.64 2.24 -1.65
C ASP A 210 -16.95 2.07 -3.14
N VAL A 211 -16.09 2.60 -4.04
CA VAL A 211 -15.94 2.07 -5.42
C VAL A 211 -15.13 0.77 -5.36
N PHE A 212 -15.63 -0.18 -4.57
CA PHE A 212 -15.11 -1.52 -4.39
C PHE A 212 -15.07 -2.21 -5.75
N GLY A 213 -13.93 -2.19 -6.44
CA GLY A 213 -13.84 -2.85 -7.74
C GLY A 213 -12.75 -2.39 -8.71
N SER A 214 -11.73 -1.62 -8.32
CA SER A 214 -10.58 -1.47 -9.21
C SER A 214 -9.58 -2.59 -8.95
N GLY A 215 -9.27 -3.39 -9.99
CA GLY A 215 -8.17 -4.36 -9.97
C GLY A 215 -6.81 -3.75 -9.57
N TYR A 216 -6.68 -2.41 -9.58
CA TYR A 216 -5.56 -1.67 -9.00
C TYR A 216 -5.23 -2.07 -7.56
N ASN A 217 -6.23 -2.26 -6.69
CA ASN A 217 -5.99 -2.59 -5.28
C ASN A 217 -5.40 -3.99 -5.07
N LEU A 218 -5.66 -4.94 -5.98
CA LEU A 218 -5.21 -6.31 -5.80
C LEU A 218 -3.69 -6.43 -5.89
N SER A 219 -3.06 -5.81 -6.90
CA SER A 219 -1.60 -5.85 -7.02
C SER A 219 -0.90 -5.25 -5.80
N ILE A 220 -1.47 -4.19 -5.24
CA ILE A 220 -0.97 -3.49 -4.06
C ILE A 220 -1.08 -4.38 -2.82
N MET A 221 -2.25 -4.98 -2.61
CA MET A 221 -2.48 -5.94 -1.52
C MET A 221 -1.51 -7.13 -1.58
N LEU A 222 -1.21 -7.63 -2.78
CA LEU A 222 -0.23 -8.69 -2.93
C LEU A 222 1.20 -8.21 -2.66
N LEU A 223 1.59 -7.02 -3.13
CA LEU A 223 2.90 -6.42 -2.83
C LEU A 223 3.08 -6.19 -1.32
N GLU A 224 2.05 -5.69 -0.63
CA GLU A 224 2.00 -5.56 0.83
C GLU A 224 2.27 -6.91 1.51
N ALA A 225 1.51 -7.93 1.12
CA ALA A 225 1.59 -9.26 1.71
C ALA A 225 2.97 -9.90 1.46
N VAL A 226 3.49 -9.81 0.23
CA VAL A 226 4.84 -10.31 -0.12
C VAL A 226 5.91 -9.61 0.72
N SER A 227 5.85 -8.29 0.82
CA SER A 227 6.84 -7.48 1.56
C SER A 227 6.84 -7.80 3.06
N ALA A 228 5.66 -7.97 3.64
CA ALA A 228 5.48 -8.39 5.03
C ALA A 228 6.06 -9.79 5.29
N ILE A 229 5.75 -10.76 4.41
CA ILE A 229 6.29 -12.13 4.53
C ILE A 229 7.82 -12.14 4.40
N TYR A 230 8.38 -11.33 3.51
CA TYR A 230 9.84 -11.18 3.40
C TYR A 230 10.48 -10.66 4.68
N THR A 231 9.84 -9.71 5.36
CA THR A 231 10.34 -9.20 6.66
C THR A 231 10.45 -10.33 7.70
N VAL A 232 9.46 -11.23 7.74
CA VAL A 232 9.48 -12.40 8.61
C VAL A 232 10.56 -13.40 8.18
N GLN A 233 10.69 -13.68 6.89
CA GLN A 233 11.74 -14.56 6.34
C GLN A 233 13.15 -14.07 6.67
N THR A 234 13.42 -12.77 6.49
CA THR A 234 14.71 -12.15 6.83
C THR A 234 15.01 -12.28 8.31
N SER A 235 13.98 -12.14 9.17
CA SER A 235 14.14 -12.34 10.62
C SER A 235 14.52 -13.78 10.97
N PHE A 236 14.01 -14.79 10.26
CA PHE A 236 14.42 -16.19 10.45
C PHE A 236 15.88 -16.40 10.05
N ASN A 237 16.31 -15.81 8.92
CA ASN A 237 17.69 -15.93 8.42
C ASN A 237 18.73 -15.30 9.35
N ALA A 238 18.31 -14.37 10.22
CA ALA A 238 19.18 -13.77 11.23
C ALA A 238 19.45 -14.67 12.45
N ILE A 239 18.72 -15.78 12.60
CA ILE A 239 18.89 -16.71 13.73
C ILE A 239 19.72 -17.92 13.29
N SER A 240 20.75 -18.24 14.08
CA SER A 240 21.48 -19.50 13.99
C SER A 240 21.73 -20.04 15.40
N PRO A 241 21.56 -21.35 15.66
CA PRO A 241 21.07 -22.41 14.77
C PRO A 241 19.54 -22.59 14.82
N ILE A 242 18.97 -23.14 13.74
CA ILE A 242 17.54 -23.46 13.61
C ILE A 242 17.33 -24.95 13.90
N ASP A 243 16.41 -25.29 14.81
CA ASP A 243 16.03 -26.67 15.17
C ASP A 243 14.62 -26.99 14.64
N GLY A 244 14.30 -28.28 14.51
CA GLY A 244 13.26 -28.85 13.63
C GLY A 244 11.93 -28.08 13.53
N ASP A 245 11.33 -27.69 14.66
CA ASP A 245 10.04 -26.97 14.64
C ASP A 245 10.17 -25.55 14.06
N ILE A 246 11.28 -24.85 14.35
CA ILE A 246 11.59 -23.52 13.80
C ILE A 246 11.90 -23.64 12.30
N GLU A 247 12.61 -24.70 11.88
CA GLU A 247 12.89 -24.97 10.46
C GLU A 247 11.59 -25.22 9.68
N ASN A 248 10.67 -25.98 10.28
CA ASN A 248 9.36 -26.23 9.69
C ASN A 248 8.54 -24.93 9.60
N CYS A 249 8.55 -24.10 10.65
CA CYS A 249 7.90 -22.79 10.63
C CYS A 249 8.48 -21.88 9.53
N GLN A 250 9.81 -21.83 9.38
CA GLN A 250 10.47 -21.07 8.31
C GLN A 250 10.04 -21.57 6.93
N ARG A 251 9.98 -22.89 6.71
CA ARG A 251 9.51 -23.49 5.45
C ARG A 251 8.06 -23.14 5.13
N THR A 252 7.19 -23.13 6.14
CA THR A 252 5.79 -22.72 5.96
C THR A 252 5.69 -21.25 5.53
N ILE A 253 6.43 -20.35 6.19
CA ILE A 253 6.49 -18.93 5.83
C ILE A 253 7.07 -18.72 4.43
N LEU A 254 8.05 -19.53 4.02
CA LEU A 254 8.56 -19.54 2.65
C LEU A 254 7.45 -19.90 1.65
N GLY A 255 6.70 -20.96 1.92
CA GLY A 255 5.57 -21.39 1.09
C GLY A 255 4.47 -20.33 0.96
N VAL A 256 4.19 -19.57 2.03
CA VAL A 256 3.27 -18.41 1.94
C VAL A 256 3.82 -17.40 0.92
N GLY A 257 5.10 -17.05 1.02
CA GLY A 257 5.77 -16.12 0.10
C GLY A 257 5.71 -16.57 -1.36
N GLU A 258 5.98 -17.86 -1.62
CA GLU A 258 5.91 -18.45 -2.96
C GLU A 258 4.51 -18.31 -3.57
N LYS A 259 3.45 -18.60 -2.81
CA LYS A 259 2.06 -18.47 -3.30
C LYS A 259 1.67 -17.04 -3.61
N LEU A 260 2.11 -16.09 -2.79
CA LEU A 260 1.86 -14.67 -3.04
C LEU A 260 2.61 -14.15 -4.27
N GLN A 261 3.82 -14.64 -4.51
CA GLN A 261 4.58 -14.31 -5.71
C GLN A 261 3.97 -14.91 -6.97
N GLU A 262 3.51 -16.17 -6.91
CA GLU A 262 2.76 -16.80 -8.00
C GLU A 262 1.51 -15.96 -8.35
N ALA A 263 0.80 -15.48 -7.32
CA ALA A 263 -0.38 -14.64 -7.50
C ALA A 263 -0.03 -13.28 -8.13
N LEU A 264 1.07 -12.65 -7.69
CA LEU A 264 1.56 -11.39 -8.24
C LEU A 264 2.04 -11.57 -9.69
N ALA A 265 2.70 -12.68 -10.01
CA ALA A 265 3.14 -13.01 -11.36
C ALA A 265 1.96 -13.21 -12.32
N ALA A 266 0.86 -13.80 -11.85
CA ALA A 266 -0.37 -13.95 -12.63
C ALA A 266 -1.00 -12.59 -13.03
N LEU A 267 -0.77 -11.53 -12.23
CA LEU A 267 -1.19 -10.15 -12.54
C LEU A 267 -0.27 -9.41 -13.51
N ARG A 268 0.96 -9.89 -13.73
CA ARG A 268 1.99 -9.15 -14.47
C ARG A 268 1.56 -8.88 -15.91
N GLY A 269 1.61 -7.60 -16.33
CA GLY A 269 1.25 -7.18 -17.68
C GLY A 269 -0.25 -7.17 -17.98
N ARG A 270 -1.12 -7.37 -16.97
CA ARG A 270 -2.58 -7.35 -17.14
C ARG A 270 -3.18 -6.13 -16.45
N SER A 271 -3.95 -5.34 -17.18
CA SER A 271 -4.80 -4.30 -16.62
C SER A 271 -6.16 -4.92 -16.26
N LEU A 272 -6.26 -5.51 -15.07
CA LEU A 272 -7.48 -6.19 -14.61
C LEU A 272 -8.50 -5.24 -13.97
N ASN A 273 -8.56 -4.00 -14.46
CA ASN A 273 -9.53 -3.01 -13.97
C ASN A 273 -10.95 -3.33 -14.41
N GLU A 274 -11.09 -4.08 -15.51
CA GLU A 274 -12.34 -4.57 -16.05
C GLU A 274 -12.09 -5.99 -16.58
N VAL A 275 -12.91 -6.95 -16.15
CA VAL A 275 -12.86 -8.33 -16.64
C VAL A 275 -13.53 -8.37 -18.01
N LYS A 276 -12.74 -8.40 -19.09
CA LYS A 276 -13.25 -8.29 -20.48
C LYS A 276 -13.34 -9.63 -21.18
N SER A 277 -12.84 -10.69 -20.56
CA SER A 277 -12.77 -12.01 -21.17
C SER A 277 -12.85 -13.14 -20.12
N LEU A 278 -13.24 -14.33 -20.59
CA LEU A 278 -13.11 -15.56 -19.79
C LEU A 278 -11.66 -15.81 -19.34
N GLY A 279 -10.68 -15.37 -20.14
CA GLY A 279 -9.27 -15.40 -19.78
C GLY A 279 -8.97 -14.57 -18.53
N ASP A 280 -9.58 -13.39 -18.38
CA ASP A 280 -9.42 -12.54 -17.20
C ASP A 280 -10.10 -13.16 -15.98
N ALA A 281 -11.30 -13.73 -16.15
CA ALA A 281 -12.01 -14.43 -15.06
C ALA A 281 -11.21 -15.66 -14.57
N ASN A 282 -10.61 -16.42 -15.48
CA ASN A 282 -9.76 -17.56 -15.13
C ASN A 282 -8.50 -17.15 -14.37
N VAL A 283 -7.92 -15.98 -14.68
CA VAL A 283 -6.78 -15.43 -13.92
C VAL A 283 -7.20 -15.11 -12.49
N PHE A 284 -8.35 -14.46 -12.30
CA PHE A 284 -8.85 -14.19 -10.95
C PHE A 284 -9.18 -15.46 -10.18
N SER A 285 -9.72 -16.50 -10.84
CA SER A 285 -9.98 -17.80 -10.24
C SER A 285 -8.68 -18.47 -9.78
N HIS A 286 -7.67 -18.47 -10.65
CA HIS A 286 -6.34 -18.98 -10.32
C HIS A 286 -5.72 -18.24 -9.12
N ILE A 287 -5.77 -16.91 -9.11
CA ILE A 287 -5.29 -16.09 -8.00
C ILE A 287 -6.06 -16.42 -6.72
N THR A 288 -7.39 -16.59 -6.78
CA THR A 288 -8.19 -16.95 -5.60
C THR A 288 -7.73 -18.26 -4.98
N GLY A 289 -7.41 -19.27 -5.81
CA GLY A 289 -6.82 -20.53 -5.33
C GLY A 289 -5.47 -20.34 -4.64
N LEU A 290 -4.58 -19.53 -5.23
CA LEU A 290 -3.28 -19.22 -4.62
C LEU A 290 -3.40 -18.49 -3.28
N LEU A 291 -4.37 -17.58 -3.15
CA LEU A 291 -4.64 -16.88 -1.89
C LEU A 291 -5.19 -17.82 -0.81
N ALA A 292 -6.03 -18.79 -1.19
CA ALA A 292 -6.52 -19.82 -0.28
C ALA A 292 -5.40 -20.75 0.21
N ASP A 293 -4.49 -21.14 -0.68
CA ASP A 293 -3.29 -21.92 -0.32
C ASP A 293 -2.40 -21.12 0.63
N ALA A 294 -2.11 -19.85 0.32
CA ALA A 294 -1.32 -18.96 1.17
C ALA A 294 -1.97 -18.78 2.56
N GLN A 295 -3.29 -18.62 2.61
CA GLN A 295 -4.03 -18.49 3.87
C GLN A 295 -3.97 -19.78 4.70
N SER A 296 -4.13 -20.95 4.07
CA SER A 296 -4.02 -22.25 4.75
C SER A 296 -2.63 -22.47 5.35
N LEU A 297 -1.59 -22.09 4.61
CA LEU A 297 -0.20 -22.12 5.12
C LEU A 297 -0.02 -21.15 6.29
N LEU A 298 -0.56 -19.93 6.19
CA LEU A 298 -0.48 -18.93 7.25
C LEU A 298 -1.21 -19.36 8.54
N GLU A 299 -2.29 -20.13 8.42
CA GLU A 299 -3.01 -20.72 9.56
C GLU A 299 -2.23 -21.86 10.23
N ALA A 300 -1.33 -22.51 9.50
CA ALA A 300 -0.45 -23.56 10.02
C ALA A 300 0.82 -23.00 10.71
N VAL A 301 1.05 -21.68 10.67
CA VAL A 301 2.20 -21.04 11.33
C VAL A 301 1.96 -20.96 12.84
N ASP A 302 2.84 -21.58 13.61
CA ASP A 302 2.91 -21.34 15.05
C ASP A 302 3.66 -20.02 15.32
N VAL A 303 2.90 -18.99 15.72
CA VAL A 303 3.43 -17.66 16.00
C VAL A 303 4.46 -17.64 17.13
N GLN A 304 4.47 -18.64 18.03
CA GLN A 304 5.45 -18.73 19.12
C GLN A 304 6.84 -19.14 18.61
N LEU A 305 6.91 -19.77 17.44
CA LEU A 305 8.16 -20.17 16.80
C LEU A 305 8.77 -19.06 15.94
N LEU A 306 8.12 -17.90 15.84
CA LEU A 306 8.61 -16.77 15.07
C LEU A 306 9.78 -16.07 15.78
N PRO A 307 10.75 -15.55 15.01
CA PRO A 307 11.79 -14.66 15.54
C PRO A 307 11.15 -13.35 16.02
N HIS A 308 11.23 -13.00 17.30
CA HIS A 308 10.55 -11.82 17.87
C HIS A 308 9.02 -11.83 17.62
N PRO A 309 8.28 -12.76 18.26
CA PRO A 309 6.83 -12.93 18.03
C PRO A 309 6.02 -11.64 18.21
N GLU A 310 6.42 -10.80 19.15
CA GLU A 310 5.79 -9.52 19.48
C GLU A 310 5.71 -8.57 18.27
N LEU A 311 6.70 -8.62 17.37
CA LEU A 311 6.76 -7.79 16.17
C LEU A 311 5.97 -8.40 15.01
N HIS A 312 5.98 -9.73 14.90
CA HIS A 312 5.44 -10.42 13.70
C HIS A 312 3.98 -10.86 13.83
N VAL A 313 3.44 -10.95 15.04
CA VAL A 313 2.02 -11.31 15.24
C VAL A 313 1.09 -10.32 14.54
N GLU A 314 1.31 -9.01 14.72
CA GLU A 314 0.51 -7.98 14.08
C GLU A 314 0.73 -7.97 12.56
N LEU A 315 1.97 -8.13 12.12
CA LEU A 315 2.33 -8.19 10.71
C LEU A 315 1.61 -9.34 9.98
N LEU A 316 1.64 -10.56 10.54
CA LEU A 316 0.96 -11.72 9.96
C LEU A 316 -0.57 -11.61 10.06
N ALA A 317 -1.11 -10.97 11.10
CA ALA A 317 -2.53 -10.68 11.17
C ALA A 317 -2.98 -9.72 10.05
N ASN A 318 -2.16 -8.72 9.75
CA ASN A 318 -2.39 -7.81 8.63
C ASN A 318 -2.29 -8.53 7.29
N VAL A 319 -1.30 -9.43 7.10
CA VAL A 319 -1.23 -10.29 5.91
C VAL A 319 -2.53 -11.09 5.77
N ARG A 320 -2.99 -11.77 6.82
CA ARG A 320 -4.25 -12.54 6.79
C ARG A 320 -5.43 -11.69 6.34
N LYS A 321 -5.59 -10.50 6.92
CA LYS A 321 -6.65 -9.56 6.54
C LYS A 321 -6.56 -9.17 5.06
N THR A 322 -5.36 -8.85 4.60
CA THR A 322 -5.08 -8.49 3.20
C THR A 322 -5.41 -9.65 2.24
N LEU A 323 -5.12 -10.90 2.60
CA LEU A 323 -5.49 -12.07 1.78
C LEU A 323 -7.01 -12.23 1.67
N CYS A 324 -7.74 -12.06 2.77
CA CYS A 324 -9.20 -12.09 2.75
C CYS A 324 -9.80 -10.98 1.88
N GLU A 325 -9.29 -9.75 2.00
CA GLU A 325 -9.71 -8.61 1.17
C GLU A 325 -9.40 -8.85 -0.31
N ALA A 326 -8.20 -9.34 -0.62
CA ALA A 326 -7.76 -9.67 -1.97
C ALA A 326 -8.63 -10.77 -2.60
N ALA A 327 -8.92 -11.84 -1.86
CA ALA A 327 -9.80 -12.92 -2.31
C ALA A 327 -11.22 -12.41 -2.60
N ALA A 328 -11.77 -11.56 -1.74
CA ALA A 328 -13.08 -10.94 -1.97
C ALA A 328 -13.11 -10.10 -3.25
N ILE A 329 -12.04 -9.35 -3.54
CA ILE A 329 -11.88 -8.61 -4.80
C ILE A 329 -11.88 -9.59 -5.99
N CYS A 330 -11.05 -10.64 -5.95
CA CYS A 330 -10.96 -11.63 -7.03
C CYS A 330 -12.32 -12.28 -7.32
N ILE A 331 -13.04 -12.71 -6.29
CA ILE A 331 -14.37 -13.30 -6.40
C ILE A 331 -15.34 -12.31 -7.04
N LYS A 332 -15.37 -11.06 -6.56
CA LYS A 332 -16.26 -10.03 -7.11
C LYS A 332 -15.98 -9.75 -8.59
N GLN A 333 -14.71 -9.67 -8.98
CA GLN A 333 -14.31 -9.44 -10.38
C GLN A 333 -14.70 -10.61 -11.29
N GLN A 334 -14.58 -11.85 -10.80
CA GLN A 334 -15.05 -13.03 -11.54
C GLN A 334 -16.55 -12.94 -11.87
N TYR A 335 -17.37 -12.51 -10.93
CA TYR A 335 -18.81 -12.35 -11.15
C TYR A 335 -19.16 -11.15 -12.05
N ALA A 336 -18.39 -10.05 -11.96
CA ALA A 336 -18.66 -8.84 -12.74
C ALA A 336 -18.37 -8.99 -14.25
N GLY A 337 -17.42 -9.85 -14.64
CA GLY A 337 -17.01 -10.03 -16.04
C GLY A 337 -17.59 -11.21 -16.77
N ASN A 338 -18.48 -11.99 -16.15
CA ASN A 338 -18.94 -13.25 -16.71
C ASN A 338 -20.37 -13.13 -17.29
N PRO A 339 -20.53 -13.19 -18.63
CA PRO A 339 -21.86 -13.14 -19.25
C PRO A 339 -22.75 -14.35 -18.88
N GLU A 340 -22.17 -15.50 -18.50
CA GLU A 340 -22.93 -16.69 -18.06
C GLU A 340 -23.53 -16.55 -16.65
N TYR A 341 -23.05 -15.61 -15.84
CA TYR A 341 -23.51 -15.38 -14.46
C TYR A 341 -24.14 -14.00 -14.25
N SER A 342 -24.28 -13.20 -15.32
CA SER A 342 -25.05 -11.96 -15.29
C SER A 342 -26.55 -12.31 -15.26
N VAL A 343 -27.36 -11.60 -14.47
CA VAL A 343 -28.82 -11.69 -14.59
C VAL A 343 -29.17 -11.25 -16.02
N PRO A 344 -29.87 -12.06 -16.84
CA PRO A 344 -30.20 -11.67 -18.20
C PRO A 344 -31.00 -10.37 -18.19
N VAL A 345 -30.49 -9.33 -18.85
CA VAL A 345 -31.27 -8.15 -19.19
C VAL A 345 -32.33 -8.61 -20.20
N GLU A 346 -33.56 -8.72 -19.73
CA GLU A 346 -34.79 -8.99 -20.48
C GLU A 346 -34.68 -10.13 -21.50
N CYS A 347 -34.98 -11.34 -21.01
CA CYS A 347 -35.39 -12.43 -21.87
C CYS A 347 -36.64 -11.99 -22.66
N GLY A 348 -36.45 -11.69 -23.95
CA GLY A 348 -37.53 -11.60 -24.92
C GLY A 348 -38.18 -12.98 -25.08
N CYS A 349 -39.13 -13.27 -24.19
CA CYS A 349 -39.93 -14.48 -24.18
C CYS A 349 -40.88 -14.51 -25.39
N GLU A 350 -40.38 -14.72 -26.61
CA GLU A 350 -41.26 -14.82 -27.78
C GLU A 350 -41.07 -16.07 -28.66
N ASN A 351 -40.13 -16.99 -28.37
CA ASN A 351 -40.13 -18.26 -29.12
C ASN A 351 -39.56 -19.47 -28.35
N PRO A 352 -40.41 -20.40 -27.86
CA PRO A 352 -39.98 -21.60 -27.13
C PRO A 352 -39.31 -22.68 -28.00
N GLN A 353 -39.21 -22.49 -29.32
CA GLN A 353 -38.66 -23.50 -30.25
C GLN A 353 -37.19 -23.30 -30.62
N ASP A 354 -36.53 -22.20 -30.20
CA ASP A 354 -35.13 -21.94 -30.56
C ASP A 354 -34.09 -22.63 -29.65
N TRP A 355 -34.54 -23.36 -28.63
CA TRP A 355 -33.66 -24.11 -27.72
C TRP A 355 -33.63 -25.60 -28.08
N ASN A 356 -32.92 -25.95 -29.15
CA ASN A 356 -32.54 -27.34 -29.43
C ASN A 356 -31.42 -27.78 -28.46
N PHE A 357 -31.80 -28.13 -27.23
CA PHE A 357 -30.91 -28.87 -26.34
C PHE A 357 -31.05 -30.37 -26.63
N SER A 358 -29.94 -31.00 -27.02
CA SER A 358 -29.81 -32.45 -26.92
C SER A 358 -29.87 -32.83 -25.44
N SER A 359 -30.97 -33.45 -25.02
CA SER A 359 -31.13 -33.99 -23.67
C SER A 359 -30.13 -35.13 -23.45
N THR A 360 -29.01 -34.86 -22.80
CA THR A 360 -28.25 -35.90 -22.10
C THR A 360 -28.64 -35.87 -20.62
N ASN A 361 -29.37 -36.90 -20.23
CA ASN A 361 -29.70 -37.23 -18.84
C ASN A 361 -28.44 -37.20 -17.98
N VAL A 362 -28.32 -36.22 -17.07
CA VAL A 362 -27.49 -36.38 -15.89
C VAL A 362 -28.42 -36.86 -14.79
N GLU A 363 -28.21 -38.11 -14.42
CA GLU A 363 -28.87 -38.79 -13.31
C GLU A 363 -28.72 -37.96 -12.04
N SER A 364 -29.86 -37.65 -11.44
CA SER A 364 -29.99 -36.99 -10.15
C SER A 364 -29.31 -37.80 -9.04
N ALA A 365 -28.14 -37.37 -8.57
CA ALA A 365 -27.68 -37.75 -7.23
C ALA A 365 -28.46 -36.92 -6.21
N SER A 366 -29.44 -37.57 -5.56
CA SER A 366 -30.26 -36.98 -4.49
C SER A 366 -29.42 -36.63 -3.26
N PRO A 367 -29.84 -35.63 -2.44
CA PRO A 367 -29.14 -35.22 -1.24
C PRO A 367 -29.39 -36.23 -0.11
N SER A 368 -28.31 -36.69 0.55
CA SER A 368 -28.43 -37.40 1.82
C SER A 368 -28.53 -36.39 2.95
N SER A 369 -29.70 -36.38 3.58
CA SER A 369 -30.07 -35.64 4.79
C SER A 369 -29.41 -36.18 6.07
N VAL A 370 -29.37 -35.30 7.08
CA VAL A 370 -29.14 -35.52 8.54
C VAL A 370 -27.65 -35.41 8.94
N ALA A 371 -27.19 -34.43 9.73
CA ALA A 371 -27.78 -33.80 10.92
C ALA A 371 -27.35 -32.32 11.13
N ASP A 372 -28.31 -31.48 11.51
CA ASP A 372 -28.13 -30.29 12.37
C ASP A 372 -28.05 -30.78 13.84
N PRO A 373 -27.33 -30.12 14.77
CA PRO A 373 -27.94 -28.98 15.49
C PRO A 373 -26.98 -27.88 16.03
N ARG A 374 -27.49 -26.63 16.02
CA ARG A 374 -27.16 -25.46 16.90
C ARG A 374 -25.91 -24.66 16.48
N GLY A 375 -25.95 -23.36 16.23
CA GLY A 375 -26.84 -22.29 16.70
C GLY A 375 -26.07 -21.35 17.62
N CYS A 376 -25.70 -20.15 17.15
CA CYS A 376 -25.36 -19.00 17.99
C CYS A 376 -25.62 -17.70 17.22
N TYR A 377 -26.50 -16.88 17.82
CA TYR A 377 -26.81 -15.50 17.47
C TYR A 377 -25.69 -14.57 17.93
N ILE A 378 -25.48 -13.47 17.19
CA ILE A 378 -24.62 -12.36 17.61
C ILE A 378 -25.45 -11.39 18.47
N VAL A 379 -24.99 -11.20 19.71
CA VAL A 379 -25.11 -9.95 20.49
C VAL A 379 -23.69 -9.53 20.84
#